data_AF-A0AAV5VEZ5-F1
#
_entry.id   AF-A0AAV5VEZ5-F1
#
_cell.length_a   1.000
_cell.length_b   1.000
_cell.length_c   1.000
_cell.angle_alpha   90.00
_cell.angle_beta   90.00
_cell.angle_gamma   90.00
#
_symmetry.space_group_name_H-M   'P 1'
#
loop_
_entity.id
_entity.type
_entity.pdbx_description
1 polymer ?
#
loop_
_entity_poly.entity_id
_entity_poly.type
_entity_poly.pdbx_seq_one_letter_code
_entity_poly.pdbx_strand_id
1 'polypeptide(L)'
;VATLLLTMQAVHGFVYSCNEVKDRLVNRDKQWSTTHACVSLADGYYAFDDLDKIILLIEDIWSPPVSVSLAAVAASPGGCIKVLDWGGSFRIVADPTVSLRCDKELALIFSSPHLPYLIPVGTKETGQSVSSGFNRDLVFVNPRGGILMEVGSCDGDGDVTLFTGAGMDIDEHRFPMKTWR
;
A
#
# COMPACT_ATOMS: atom_id res chain seq x y z
N VAL A 1 -16.77 -3.49 -38.71
CA VAL A 1 -16.98 -2.88 -37.38
C VAL A 1 -15.88 -3.41 -36.48
N ALA A 2 -14.79 -2.66 -36.34
CA ALA A 2 -13.65 -3.06 -35.52
C ALA A 2 -13.93 -2.59 -34.09
N THR A 3 -14.19 -3.54 -33.19
CA THR A 3 -14.39 -3.30 -31.77
C THR A 3 -13.05 -2.84 -31.19
N LEU A 4 -12.95 -1.53 -30.95
CA LEU A 4 -11.85 -0.92 -30.23
C LEU A 4 -11.92 -1.44 -28.77
N LEU A 5 -11.19 -2.51 -28.45
CA LEU A 5 -10.95 -2.91 -27.07
C LEU A 5 -10.11 -1.81 -26.43
N LEU A 6 -10.78 -0.87 -25.74
CA LEU A 6 -10.15 -0.01 -24.75
C LEU A 6 -9.57 -0.94 -23.67
N THR A 7 -8.28 -1.21 -23.76
CA THR A 7 -7.51 -1.75 -22.66
C THR A 7 -7.54 -0.72 -21.54
N MET A 8 -8.53 -0.83 -20.65
CA MET A 8 -8.53 -0.11 -19.39
C MET A 8 -7.24 -0.47 -18.68
N GLN A 9 -6.29 0.47 -18.69
CA GLN A 9 -5.02 0.30 -18.00
C GLN A 9 -5.33 0.10 -16.53
N ALA A 10 -4.84 -1.04 -16.04
CA ALA A 10 -5.15 -1.58 -14.73
C ALA A 10 -4.82 -0.58 -13.63
N VAL A 11 -5.71 -0.50 -12.65
CA VAL A 11 -5.48 0.24 -11.41
C VAL A 11 -4.23 -0.34 -10.74
N HIS A 12 -3.18 0.47 -10.60
CA HIS A 12 -1.90 0.04 -10.05
C HIS A 12 -1.59 0.81 -8.76
N GLY A 13 -2.45 0.57 -7.78
CA GLY A 13 -2.24 0.87 -6.38
C GLY A 13 -2.57 2.29 -5.92
N PHE A 14 -2.71 2.44 -4.61
CA PHE A 14 -3.05 3.68 -3.93
C PHE A 14 -2.34 3.74 -2.59
N VAL A 15 -1.93 4.92 -2.14
CA VAL A 15 -1.31 5.13 -0.82
C VAL A 15 -2.03 6.24 -0.09
N TYR A 16 -2.38 5.97 1.16
CA TYR A 16 -3.03 6.93 2.04
C TYR A 16 -2.22 7.10 3.32
N SER A 17 -1.93 8.35 3.65
CA SER A 17 -1.39 8.75 4.95
C SER A 17 -2.44 8.58 6.06
N CYS A 18 -1.99 8.60 7.32
CA CYS A 18 -2.90 8.56 8.47
C CYS A 18 -4.02 9.61 8.39
N ASN A 19 -3.69 10.86 8.07
CA ASN A 19 -4.67 11.94 7.99
C ASN A 19 -5.67 11.70 6.85
N GLU A 20 -5.22 11.15 5.72
CA GLU A 20 -6.14 10.81 4.63
C GLU A 20 -7.08 9.67 5.01
N VAL A 21 -6.57 8.63 5.69
CA VAL A 21 -7.43 7.56 6.23
C VAL A 21 -8.50 8.16 7.15
N LYS A 22 -8.08 9.00 8.09
CA LYS A 22 -8.95 9.67 9.07
C LYS A 22 -10.01 10.57 8.41
N ASP A 23 -9.60 11.45 7.51
CA ASP A 23 -10.44 12.56 7.04
C ASP A 23 -11.18 12.24 5.73
N ARG A 24 -10.62 11.35 4.91
CA ARG A 24 -11.08 11.11 3.52
C ARG A 24 -11.59 9.71 3.26
N LEU A 25 -11.26 8.71 4.09
CA LEU A 25 -11.59 7.32 3.77
C LEU A 25 -12.62 6.68 4.70
N VAL A 26 -12.52 6.93 6.01
CA VAL A 26 -13.42 6.34 6.98
C VAL A 26 -14.87 6.76 6.70
N ASN A 27 -15.76 5.77 6.60
CA ASN A 27 -17.20 5.96 6.39
C ASN A 27 -17.55 6.75 5.12
N ARG A 28 -16.75 6.54 4.05
CA ARG A 28 -17.06 7.02 2.71
C ARG A 28 -17.45 5.85 1.81
N ASP A 29 -18.27 6.14 0.80
CA ASP A 29 -18.66 5.17 -0.24
C ASP A 29 -17.57 4.96 -1.30
N LYS A 30 -16.29 5.09 -0.91
CA LYS A 30 -15.15 4.81 -1.79
C LYS A 30 -14.82 3.33 -1.70
N GLN A 31 -14.68 2.69 -2.86
CA GLN A 31 -14.25 1.30 -2.99
C GLN A 31 -12.97 1.23 -3.81
N TRP A 32 -12.12 0.27 -3.47
CA TRP A 32 -10.87 -0.01 -4.19
C TRP A 32 -10.92 -1.41 -4.77
N SER A 33 -11.00 -1.51 -6.09
CA SER A 33 -10.94 -2.77 -6.82
C SER A 33 -9.48 -3.21 -6.98
N THR A 34 -8.83 -3.50 -5.85
CA THR A 34 -7.44 -3.99 -5.80
C THR A 34 -7.36 -5.38 -5.19
N THR A 35 -6.29 -6.13 -5.47
CA THR A 35 -6.12 -7.49 -4.92
C THR A 35 -5.44 -7.50 -3.55
N HIS A 36 -4.74 -6.44 -3.18
CA HIS A 36 -4.01 -6.35 -1.92
C HIS A 36 -4.34 -5.08 -1.15
N ALA A 37 -4.31 -5.21 0.18
CA ALA A 37 -4.35 -4.11 1.12
C ALA A 37 -3.26 -4.33 2.18
N CYS A 38 -2.46 -3.31 2.45
CA CYS A 38 -1.33 -3.37 3.37
C CYS A 38 -1.32 -2.17 4.30
N VAL A 39 -0.88 -2.39 5.53
CA VAL A 39 -0.72 -1.36 6.56
C VAL A 39 0.74 -1.36 7.00
N SER A 40 1.42 -0.25 6.78
CA SER A 40 2.76 -0.01 7.32
C SER A 40 2.69 1.02 8.44
N LEU A 41 3.24 0.67 9.60
CA LEU A 41 3.25 1.51 10.79
C LEU A 41 4.63 2.11 11.01
N ALA A 42 4.70 3.37 11.44
CA ALA A 42 5.96 3.96 11.85
C ALA A 42 6.53 3.27 13.10
N ASP A 43 7.85 3.32 13.27
CA ASP A 43 8.51 2.81 14.47
C ASP A 43 7.91 3.38 15.76
N GLY A 44 7.57 2.50 16.69
CA GLY A 44 6.96 2.86 17.96
C GLY A 44 5.47 3.20 17.86
N TYR A 45 4.77 2.69 16.85
CA TYR A 45 3.31 2.67 16.84
C TYR A 45 2.82 1.58 17.81
N TYR A 46 2.13 1.99 18.88
CA TYR A 46 1.60 1.08 19.91
C TYR A 46 0.08 1.20 20.07
N ALA A 47 -0.57 2.11 19.34
CA ALA A 47 -1.99 2.43 19.46
C ALA A 47 -2.88 1.48 18.64
N PHE A 48 -2.75 0.17 18.88
CA PHE A 48 -3.53 -0.84 18.16
C PHE A 48 -5.04 -0.71 18.42
N ASP A 49 -5.43 -0.22 19.60
CA ASP A 49 -6.85 0.00 19.97
C ASP A 49 -7.59 0.93 19.01
N ASP A 50 -6.90 1.91 18.41
CA ASP A 50 -7.51 2.85 17.46
C ASP A 50 -7.64 2.19 16.07
N LEU A 51 -6.66 1.37 15.68
CA LEU A 51 -6.65 0.61 14.42
C LEU A 51 -7.64 -0.56 14.43
N ASP A 52 -7.93 -1.14 15.59
CA ASP A 52 -8.91 -2.23 15.72
C ASP A 52 -10.33 -1.80 15.37
N LYS A 53 -10.62 -0.51 15.48
CA LYS A 53 -11.93 0.07 15.18
C LYS A 53 -12.08 0.48 13.72
N ILE A 54 -10.99 0.49 12.95
CA ILE A 54 -11.01 0.75 11.50
C ILE A 54 -11.01 -0.60 10.79
N ILE A 55 -12.09 -0.86 10.06
CA ILE A 55 -12.36 -2.13 9.43
C ILE A 55 -12.22 -1.99 7.91
N LEU A 56 -11.43 -2.87 7.32
CA LEU A 56 -11.48 -3.20 5.91
C LEU A 56 -12.59 -4.22 5.68
N LEU A 57 -13.65 -3.78 5.02
CA LEU A 57 -14.65 -4.66 4.43
C LEU A 57 -14.14 -5.13 3.08
N ILE A 58 -14.09 -6.44 2.92
CA ILE A 58 -13.77 -7.14 1.70
C ILE A 58 -15.10 -7.59 1.10
N GLU A 59 -15.49 -6.97 0.00
CA GLU A 59 -16.74 -7.25 -0.70
C GLU A 59 -16.40 -8.08 -1.94
N ASP A 60 -16.81 -9.35 -1.97
CA ASP A 60 -16.69 -10.24 -3.12
C ASP A 60 -18.08 -10.45 -3.74
N ILE A 61 -18.14 -10.57 -5.06
CA ILE A 61 -19.38 -10.82 -5.81
C ILE A 61 -19.97 -12.20 -5.43
N TRP A 62 -19.13 -13.17 -5.08
CA TRP A 62 -19.52 -14.58 -4.91
C TRP A 62 -19.54 -15.05 -3.45
N SER A 63 -19.09 -14.22 -2.51
CA SER A 63 -18.95 -14.59 -1.10
C SER A 63 -19.52 -13.51 -0.17
N PRO A 64 -19.99 -13.86 1.03
CA PRO A 64 -20.41 -12.86 2.01
C PRO A 64 -19.24 -11.91 2.35
N PRO A 65 -19.52 -10.63 2.65
CA PRO A 65 -18.47 -9.69 3.02
C PRO A 65 -17.66 -10.16 4.22
N VAL A 66 -16.34 -10.03 4.12
CA VAL A 66 -15.41 -10.35 5.22
C VAL A 66 -14.90 -9.04 5.80
N SER A 67 -14.86 -8.94 7.12
CA SER A 67 -14.30 -7.79 7.84
C SER A 67 -12.95 -8.13 8.47
N VAL A 68 -11.97 -7.24 8.30
CA VAL A 68 -10.64 -7.34 8.93
C VAL A 68 -10.26 -5.97 9.48
N SER A 69 -9.80 -5.87 10.73
CA SER A 69 -9.34 -4.59 11.28
C SER A 69 -7.97 -4.18 10.70
N LEU A 70 -7.67 -2.88 10.66
CA LEU A 70 -6.34 -2.41 10.23
C LEU A 70 -5.23 -2.92 11.17
N ALA A 71 -5.54 -3.11 12.46
CA ALA A 71 -4.61 -3.74 13.39
C ALA A 71 -4.28 -5.18 13.00
N ALA A 72 -5.29 -5.97 12.61
CA ALA A 72 -5.10 -7.34 12.14
C ALA A 72 -4.30 -7.39 10.83
N VAL A 73 -4.50 -6.44 9.92
CA VAL A 73 -3.67 -6.31 8.70
C VAL A 73 -2.24 -5.96 9.05
N ALA A 74 -2.00 -4.98 9.93
CA ALA A 74 -0.65 -4.60 10.35
C ALA A 74 0.09 -5.75 11.06
N ALA A 75 -0.63 -6.60 11.79
CA ALA A 75 -0.09 -7.77 12.48
C ALA A 75 0.13 -8.99 11.56
N SER A 76 -0.39 -8.98 10.33
CA SER A 76 -0.21 -10.09 9.41
C SER A 76 1.25 -10.18 8.94
N PRO A 77 1.71 -11.35 8.47
CA PRO A 77 3.04 -11.48 7.88
C PRO A 77 3.23 -10.49 6.72
N GLY A 78 4.17 -9.56 6.87
CA GLY A 78 4.43 -8.49 5.89
C GLY A 78 3.45 -7.32 5.94
N GLY A 79 2.53 -7.27 6.89
CA GLY A 79 1.57 -6.17 7.05
C GLY A 79 0.57 -6.08 5.91
N CYS A 80 0.28 -7.19 5.22
CA CYS A 80 -0.55 -7.24 4.02
C CYS A 80 -1.58 -8.36 4.08
N ILE A 81 -2.72 -8.14 3.44
CA ILE A 81 -3.72 -9.15 3.14
C ILE A 81 -4.05 -9.16 1.65
N LYS A 82 -4.52 -10.31 1.17
CA LYS A 82 -4.89 -10.54 -0.23
C LYS A 82 -6.38 -10.91 -0.31
N VAL A 83 -7.06 -10.38 -1.32
CA VAL A 83 -8.40 -10.81 -1.75
C VAL A 83 -8.26 -11.72 -2.96
N LEU A 84 -9.14 -12.71 -3.10
CA LEU A 84 -9.11 -13.67 -4.20
C LEU A 84 -9.25 -12.94 -5.55
N ASP A 85 -8.52 -13.43 -6.54
CA ASP A 85 -8.07 -12.67 -7.74
C ASP A 85 -9.19 -12.17 -8.69
N TRP A 86 -10.48 -12.38 -8.39
CA TRP A 86 -11.58 -12.22 -9.34
C TRP A 86 -12.76 -11.45 -8.75
N GLY A 87 -12.60 -10.13 -8.58
CA GLY A 87 -13.74 -9.21 -8.42
C GLY A 87 -14.03 -8.73 -7.00
N GLY A 88 -13.11 -8.91 -6.07
CA GLY A 88 -13.22 -8.30 -4.74
C GLY A 88 -12.91 -6.80 -4.76
N SER A 89 -13.59 -6.03 -3.89
CA SER A 89 -13.24 -4.65 -3.58
C SER A 89 -13.02 -4.47 -2.08
N PHE A 90 -12.16 -3.52 -1.74
CA PHE A 90 -12.01 -3.06 -0.37
C PHE A 90 -12.89 -1.84 -0.13
N ARG A 91 -13.46 -1.75 1.07
CA ARG A 91 -14.11 -0.55 1.60
C ARG A 91 -13.67 -0.34 3.04
N ILE A 92 -13.48 0.92 3.43
CA ILE A 92 -13.07 1.25 4.80
C ILE A 92 -14.27 1.77 5.56
N VAL A 93 -14.57 1.12 6.69
CA VAL A 93 -15.62 1.55 7.62
C VAL A 93 -15.03 1.64 9.01
N ALA A 94 -15.58 2.51 9.84
CA ALA A 94 -15.21 2.58 11.24
C ALA A 94 -16.43 2.95 12.08
N ASP A 95 -16.40 2.62 13.37
CA ASP A 95 -17.40 3.15 14.30
C ASP A 95 -17.41 4.70 14.25
N PRO A 96 -18.58 5.36 14.24
CA PRO A 96 -18.69 6.83 14.18
C PRO A 96 -17.93 7.58 15.28
N THR A 97 -17.48 6.92 16.34
CA THR A 97 -16.68 7.52 17.42
C THR A 97 -15.15 7.33 17.27
N VAL A 98 -14.67 6.79 16.14
CA VAL A 98 -13.25 6.51 15.95
C VAL A 98 -12.44 7.81 15.76
N SER A 99 -11.61 8.11 16.75
CA SER A 99 -10.56 9.13 16.65
C SER A 99 -9.25 8.44 16.33
N LEU A 100 -8.92 8.32 15.04
CA LEU A 100 -7.60 7.85 14.63
C LEU A 100 -6.55 8.90 15.04
N ARG A 101 -5.64 8.50 15.93
CA ARG A 101 -4.53 9.35 16.36
C ARG A 101 -3.41 9.28 15.32
N CYS A 102 -3.21 10.40 14.64
CA CYS A 102 -2.18 10.58 13.60
C CYS A 102 -0.93 11.31 14.10
N ASP A 103 -0.74 11.37 15.43
CA ASP A 103 0.55 11.75 16.03
C ASP A 103 1.62 10.67 15.80
N LYS A 104 1.19 9.45 15.44
CA LYS A 104 2.02 8.38 14.91
C LYS A 104 1.57 8.08 13.49
N GLU A 105 2.51 8.17 12.55
CA GLU A 105 2.21 8.02 11.13
C GLU A 105 2.01 6.56 10.74
N LEU A 106 1.09 6.35 9.80
CA LEU A 106 0.84 5.08 9.13
C LEU A 106 0.69 5.33 7.63
N ALA A 107 0.93 4.28 6.84
CA ALA A 107 0.62 4.24 5.42
C ALA A 107 -0.30 3.05 5.14
N LEU A 108 -1.47 3.34 4.56
CA LEU A 108 -2.40 2.33 4.05
C LEU A 108 -2.23 2.23 2.54
N ILE A 109 -1.95 1.04 2.04
CA ILE A 109 -1.59 0.80 0.64
C ILE A 109 -2.55 -0.22 0.03
N PHE A 110 -3.13 0.11 -1.11
CA PHE A 110 -3.90 -0.80 -1.94
C PHE A 110 -3.11 -1.10 -3.21
N SER A 111 -3.15 -2.32 -3.77
CA SER A 111 -2.38 -2.66 -5.00
C SER A 111 -2.90 -3.88 -5.78
N SER A 112 -2.65 -3.89 -7.11
CA SER A 112 -2.88 -4.97 -8.09
C SER A 112 -1.76 -5.00 -9.13
N PRO A 113 -1.47 -6.11 -9.86
CA PRO A 113 -1.85 -7.51 -9.67
C PRO A 113 -0.78 -8.36 -8.94
N HIS A 114 0.41 -7.81 -8.69
CA HIS A 114 1.45 -8.46 -7.91
C HIS A 114 1.62 -7.72 -6.58
N LEU A 115 1.74 -8.45 -5.47
CA LEU A 115 2.19 -7.86 -4.21
C LEU A 115 3.56 -7.25 -4.46
N PRO A 116 3.70 -5.91 -4.40
CA PRO A 116 5.03 -5.40 -4.21
C PRO A 116 5.55 -5.97 -2.90
N TYR A 117 6.79 -6.43 -2.88
CA TYR A 117 7.41 -6.77 -1.62
C TYR A 117 7.60 -5.45 -0.86
N LEU A 118 6.75 -5.23 0.15
CA LEU A 118 6.80 -4.01 0.96
C LEU A 118 8.00 -4.10 1.88
N ILE A 119 8.88 -3.12 1.73
CA ILE A 119 10.05 -2.96 2.57
C ILE A 119 9.78 -1.74 3.46
N PRO A 120 9.32 -1.96 4.72
CA PRO A 120 9.17 -0.86 5.66
C PRO A 120 10.55 -0.28 5.95
N VAL A 121 10.73 1.01 5.65
CA VAL A 121 11.97 1.72 5.94
C VAL A 121 11.85 2.25 7.37
N GLY A 122 12.57 1.60 8.28
CA GLY A 122 12.64 2.02 9.68
C GLY A 122 13.35 3.37 9.83
N THR A 123 13.21 3.96 11.01
CA THR A 123 13.85 5.24 11.39
C THR A 123 15.32 5.12 11.74
N LYS A 124 15.81 3.89 11.94
CA LYS A 124 17.23 3.62 12.16
C LYS A 124 17.90 3.50 10.80
N GLU A 125 19.03 4.19 10.64
CA GLU A 125 19.96 4.15 9.50
C GLU A 125 20.62 2.78 9.29
N THR A 126 19.93 1.69 9.62
CA THR A 126 20.35 0.35 9.24
C THR A 126 20.04 0.19 7.76
N GLY A 127 21.04 0.48 6.93
CA GLY A 127 20.98 0.25 5.49
C GLY A 127 20.48 -1.16 5.19
N GLN A 128 19.34 -1.25 4.51
CA GLN A 128 18.78 -2.52 4.11
C GLN A 128 19.30 -2.84 2.70
N SER A 129 20.25 -3.76 2.62
CA SER A 129 20.72 -4.26 1.33
C SER A 129 19.64 -5.13 0.72
N VAL A 130 19.16 -4.76 -0.46
CA VAL A 130 18.20 -5.56 -1.23
C VAL A 130 18.90 -6.05 -2.49
N SER A 131 18.99 -7.37 -2.67
CA SER A 131 19.50 -7.95 -3.91
C SER A 131 18.35 -8.14 -4.90
N SER A 132 18.51 -7.64 -6.12
CA SER A 132 17.53 -7.69 -7.21
C SER A 132 17.42 -9.07 -7.89
N GLY A 133 17.86 -10.15 -7.22
CA GLY A 133 17.72 -11.52 -7.73
C GLY A 133 16.27 -12.00 -7.89
N PHE A 134 15.30 -11.17 -7.49
CA PHE A 134 13.88 -11.42 -7.61
C PHE A 134 13.32 -10.57 -8.75
N ASN A 135 12.72 -11.23 -9.74
CA ASN A 135 12.00 -10.60 -10.85
C ASN A 135 10.66 -10.00 -10.36
N ARG A 136 10.72 -9.07 -9.39
CA ARG A 136 9.56 -8.54 -8.64
C ARG A 136 9.75 -7.05 -8.34
N ASP A 137 8.63 -6.33 -8.33
CA ASP A 137 8.59 -4.93 -7.90
C ASP A 137 8.83 -4.83 -6.39
N LEU A 138 9.77 -3.98 -5.99
CA LEU A 138 10.06 -3.64 -4.60
C LEU A 138 9.44 -2.27 -4.30
N VAL A 139 8.71 -2.17 -3.18
CA VAL A 139 8.14 -0.89 -2.75
C VAL A 139 8.64 -0.57 -1.35
N PHE A 140 9.46 0.48 -1.28
CA PHE A 140 9.94 1.05 -0.03
C PHE A 140 8.89 1.98 0.53
N VAL A 141 8.54 1.79 1.81
CA VAL A 141 7.49 2.57 2.46
C VAL A 141 8.06 3.19 3.73
N ASN A 142 8.04 4.52 3.79
CA ASN A 142 8.29 5.26 5.03
C ASN A 142 7.04 6.07 5.40
N PRO A 143 6.31 5.68 6.46
CA PRO A 143 5.14 6.42 6.90
C PRO A 143 5.44 7.85 7.34
N ARG A 144 6.64 8.17 7.85
CA ARG A 144 7.05 9.50 8.38
C ARG A 144 7.51 10.51 7.34
N GLY A 145 7.49 10.12 6.07
CA GLY A 145 7.96 10.93 4.96
C GLY A 145 9.48 10.86 4.74
N GLY A 146 9.86 11.07 3.48
CA GLY A 146 11.25 11.04 3.01
C GLY A 146 11.85 9.63 3.00
N ILE A 147 12.58 9.29 1.94
CA ILE A 147 13.41 8.09 1.91
C ILE A 147 14.76 8.54 1.38
N LEU A 148 15.81 8.38 2.19
CA LEU A 148 17.17 8.50 1.70
C LEU A 148 17.58 7.15 1.13
N MET A 149 17.89 7.12 -0.17
CA MET A 149 18.37 5.93 -0.85
C MET A 149 19.82 6.16 -1.24
N GLU A 150 20.72 5.35 -0.71
CA GLU A 150 22.13 5.32 -1.09
C GLU A 150 22.40 4.05 -1.89
N VAL A 151 22.99 4.22 -3.07
CA VAL A 151 23.38 3.10 -3.93
C VAL A 151 24.86 2.81 -3.66
N GLY A 152 25.12 1.72 -2.92
CA GLY A 152 26.49 1.34 -2.55
C GLY A 152 27.29 0.73 -3.70
N SER A 153 26.72 -0.27 -4.38
CA SER A 153 27.29 -0.88 -5.58
C SER A 153 26.18 -1.46 -6.46
N CYS A 154 26.45 -1.51 -7.77
CA CYS A 154 25.59 -2.17 -8.74
C CYS A 154 26.44 -3.20 -9.47
N ASP A 155 26.11 -4.48 -9.31
CA ASP A 155 26.82 -5.57 -9.99
C ASP A 155 25.95 -6.12 -11.13
N GLY A 156 26.51 -6.18 -12.34
CA GLY A 156 25.87 -6.69 -13.55
C GLY A 156 25.26 -5.62 -14.47
N ASP A 157 24.73 -6.06 -15.60
CA ASP A 157 24.03 -5.19 -16.56
C ASP A 157 22.56 -5.02 -16.13
N GLY A 158 22.10 -3.78 -15.96
CA GLY A 158 20.71 -3.48 -15.65
C GLY A 158 20.47 -2.01 -15.28
N ASP A 159 19.19 -1.60 -15.30
CA ASP A 159 18.72 -0.29 -14.81
C ASP A 159 17.84 -0.51 -13.57
N VAL A 160 18.10 0.20 -12.46
CA VAL A 160 17.12 0.31 -11.37
C VAL A 160 16.27 1.54 -11.62
N THR A 161 14.98 1.34 -11.92
CA THR A 161 14.00 2.42 -11.98
C THR A 161 13.32 2.54 -10.61
N LEU A 162 13.53 3.67 -9.95
CA LEU A 162 12.84 4.02 -8.72
C LEU A 162 11.60 4.83 -9.07
N PHE A 163 10.52 4.67 -8.30
CA PHE A 163 9.32 5.50 -8.45
C PHE A 163 9.05 6.22 -7.12
N THR A 164 8.85 7.53 -7.17
CA THR A 164 8.27 8.27 -6.03
C THR A 164 6.76 8.18 -6.10
N GLY A 165 6.11 7.78 -5.00
CA GLY A 165 4.67 7.49 -4.94
C GLY A 165 4.37 6.04 -5.32
N ALA A 166 3.45 5.38 -4.60
CA ALA A 166 3.15 3.97 -4.87
C ALA A 166 1.91 3.74 -5.75
N GLY A 167 1.04 4.74 -5.95
CA GLY A 167 -0.13 4.57 -6.81
C GLY A 167 0.01 5.04 -8.24
N MET A 168 -0.92 4.55 -9.05
CA MET A 168 -1.09 4.86 -10.47
C MET A 168 -2.58 5.02 -10.73
N ASP A 169 -3.07 6.26 -10.62
CA ASP A 169 -4.43 6.64 -10.99
C ASP A 169 -4.48 8.16 -11.26
N ILE A 170 -5.66 8.72 -11.57
CA ILE A 170 -5.87 10.14 -11.90
C ILE A 170 -5.29 11.10 -10.84
N ASP A 171 -5.22 10.65 -9.58
CA ASP A 171 -4.76 11.42 -8.42
C ASP A 171 -3.39 10.96 -7.88
N GLU A 172 -2.80 9.87 -8.41
CA GLU A 172 -1.50 9.33 -7.95
C GLU A 172 -0.57 9.07 -9.14
N HIS A 173 0.59 9.75 -9.13
CA HIS A 173 1.56 9.72 -10.22
C HIS A 173 2.85 9.05 -9.76
N ARG A 174 3.31 8.03 -10.49
CA ARG A 174 4.66 7.49 -10.35
C ARG A 174 5.63 8.29 -11.20
N PHE A 175 6.66 8.85 -10.57
CA PHE A 175 7.73 9.53 -11.29
C PHE A 175 8.95 8.62 -11.39
N PRO A 176 9.32 8.14 -12.60
CA PRO A 176 10.48 7.30 -12.77
C PRO A 176 11.76 8.10 -12.52
N MET A 177 12.63 7.57 -11.67
CA MET A 177 13.98 8.05 -11.44
C MET A 177 14.94 6.95 -11.89
N LYS A 178 15.73 7.25 -12.93
CA LYS A 178 16.79 6.36 -13.40
C LYS A 178 18.05 6.59 -12.58
N THR A 179 18.65 5.51 -12.13
CA THR A 179 19.80 5.51 -11.21
C THR A 179 21.14 5.58 -11.95
N TRP A 180 21.34 4.85 -13.06
CA TRP A 180 22.52 4.98 -13.95
C TRP A 180 22.22 4.52 -15.39
N ARG A 181 23.26 4.52 -16.25
CA ARG A 181 23.29 4.00 -17.64
C ARG A 181 24.49 3.08 -17.81
#